data_AF-A0A2H9TF31-F1
#
_entry.id   AF-A0A2H9TF31-F1
#
_cell.length_a   1.000
_cell.length_b   1.000
_cell.length_c   1.000
_cell.angle_alpha   90.00
_cell.angle_beta   90.00
_cell.angle_gamma   90.00
#
_symmetry.space_group_name_H-M   'P 1'
#
loop_
_entity.id
_entity.type
_entity.pdbx_description
1 polymer ?
#
loop_
_entity_poly.entity_id
_entity_poly.type
_entity_poly.pdbx_seq_one_letter_code
_entity_poly.pdbx_strand_id
1 'polypeptide(L)'
;MQKKGSMEISFGMIFSIILIVVFLGFAFYAIQKFLGMQNEVTTAKFYESLSNDVQKVWVSDDASKQVEYHVPSKINQICFDSDSEENVYLRSGNPLPGRYIEHLFIESNGCFPVKDGKVKLTLEKTYGENFVTVSD
;
A
#
# COMPACT_ATOMS: atom_id res chain seq x y z
N MET A 1 -36.89 -41.60 -46.74
CA MET A 1 -36.01 -40.46 -47.09
C MET A 1 -35.70 -39.68 -45.81
N GLN A 2 -34.48 -39.82 -45.26
CA GLN A 2 -34.06 -39.02 -44.11
C GLN A 2 -33.45 -37.70 -44.62
N LYS A 3 -34.13 -36.57 -44.37
CA LYS A 3 -33.55 -35.24 -44.57
C LYS A 3 -32.49 -35.04 -43.51
N LYS A 4 -31.21 -35.06 -43.92
CA LYS A 4 -30.11 -34.56 -43.10
C LYS A 4 -30.24 -33.04 -43.07
N GLY A 5 -30.87 -32.51 -42.02
CA GLY A 5 -30.83 -31.10 -41.71
C GLY A 5 -29.40 -30.74 -41.35
N SER A 6 -28.67 -30.17 -42.30
CA SER A 6 -27.41 -29.48 -42.04
C SER A 6 -27.74 -28.32 -41.11
N MET A 7 -27.50 -28.48 -39.81
CA MET A 7 -27.43 -27.35 -38.89
C MET A 7 -26.23 -26.51 -39.33
N GLU A 8 -26.48 -25.51 -40.17
CA GLU A 8 -25.56 -24.40 -40.33
C GLU A 8 -25.42 -23.75 -38.96
N ILE A 9 -24.30 -24.03 -38.30
CA ILE A 9 -23.89 -23.26 -37.13
C ILE A 9 -23.80 -21.82 -37.62
N SER A 10 -24.71 -20.97 -37.16
CA SER A 10 -24.77 -19.57 -37.57
C SER A 10 -23.40 -18.92 -37.31
N PHE A 11 -22.85 -18.25 -38.32
CA PHE A 11 -21.57 -17.53 -38.21
C PHE A 11 -21.52 -16.60 -36.98
N GLY A 12 -22.67 -16.04 -36.60
CA GLY A 12 -22.79 -15.22 -35.39
C GLY A 12 -22.49 -15.98 -34.10
N MET A 13 -22.87 -17.27 -34.00
CA MET A 13 -22.60 -18.09 -32.81
C MET A 13 -21.10 -18.34 -32.63
N ILE A 14 -20.40 -18.66 -33.71
CA ILE A 14 -18.94 -18.89 -33.69
C ILE A 14 -18.21 -17.60 -33.33
N PHE A 15 -18.61 -16.47 -33.93
CA PHE A 15 -18.03 -15.17 -33.63
C PHE A 15 -18.21 -14.78 -32.15
N SER A 16 -19.41 -14.97 -31.59
CA SER A 16 -19.65 -14.71 -30.17
C SER A 16 -18.80 -15.57 -29.24
N ILE A 17 -18.59 -16.86 -29.56
CA ILE A 17 -17.73 -17.74 -28.76
C ILE A 17 -16.29 -17.23 -28.73
N ILE A 18 -15.75 -16.85 -29.89
CA ILE A 18 -14.39 -16.30 -29.99
C ILE A 18 -14.28 -15.02 -29.15
N LEU A 19 -15.28 -14.14 -29.25
CA LEU A 19 -15.33 -12.87 -28.53
C LEU A 19 -15.36 -13.07 -27.01
N ILE A 20 -16.15 -14.04 -26.52
CA ILE A 20 -16.20 -14.42 -25.11
C ILE A 20 -14.83 -14.93 -24.64
N VAL A 21 -14.18 -15.80 -25.40
CA VAL A 21 -12.85 -16.32 -25.05
C VAL A 21 -11.82 -15.20 -24.95
N VAL A 22 -11.82 -14.26 -25.89
CA VAL A 22 -10.95 -13.08 -25.87
C VAL A 22 -11.22 -12.23 -24.63
N PHE A 23 -12.49 -11.93 -24.34
CA PHE A 23 -12.86 -11.14 -23.15
C PHE A 23 -12.44 -11.81 -21.85
N LEU A 24 -12.69 -13.11 -21.70
CA LEU A 24 -12.27 -13.86 -20.51
C LEU A 24 -10.74 -13.86 -20.38
N GLY A 25 -10.01 -14.05 -21.48
CA GLY A 25 -8.55 -13.97 -21.50
C GLY A 25 -8.02 -12.62 -21.01
N PHE A 26 -8.56 -11.52 -21.53
CA PHE A 26 -8.20 -10.17 -21.07
C PHE A 26 -8.60 -9.91 -19.62
N ALA A 27 -9.78 -10.38 -19.18
CA ALA A 27 -10.23 -10.21 -17.81
C ALA A 27 -9.28 -10.90 -16.81
N PHE A 28 -8.91 -12.16 -17.06
CA PHE A 28 -7.96 -12.88 -16.22
C PHE A 28 -6.58 -12.20 -16.19
N TYR A 29 -6.08 -11.77 -17.36
CA TYR A 29 -4.82 -11.04 -17.44
C TYR A 29 -4.85 -9.74 -16.62
N ALA A 30 -5.91 -8.95 -16.75
CA ALA A 30 -6.08 -7.70 -16.02
C ALA A 30 -6.17 -7.94 -14.50
N ILE A 31 -6.90 -8.96 -14.05
CA ILE A 31 -7.00 -9.31 -12.62
C ILE A 31 -5.62 -9.69 -12.06
N GLN A 32 -4.86 -10.55 -12.75
CA GLN A 32 -3.52 -10.93 -12.29
C GLN A 32 -2.60 -9.71 -12.19
N LYS A 33 -2.63 -8.82 -13.19
CA LYS A 33 -1.82 -7.61 -13.19
C LYS A 33 -2.21 -6.66 -12.05
N PHE A 34 -3.51 -6.50 -11.79
CA PHE A 34 -4.03 -5.68 -10.71
C PHE A 34 -3.64 -6.23 -9.33
N LEU A 35 -3.77 -7.53 -9.10
CA LEU A 35 -3.37 -8.18 -7.85
C LEU A 35 -1.87 -7.99 -7.55
N GLY A 36 -1.00 -8.04 -8.57
CA GLY A 36 0.43 -7.79 -8.41
C GLY A 36 0.77 -6.37 -7.96
N MET A 37 -0.01 -5.37 -8.41
CA MET A 37 0.23 -3.95 -8.13
C MET A 37 -0.17 -3.53 -6.69
N GLN A 38 -1.03 -4.30 -6.02
CA GLN A 38 -1.58 -3.92 -4.71
C GLN A 38 -0.51 -3.70 -3.62
N ASN A 39 0.60 -4.44 -3.66
CA ASN A 39 1.67 -4.31 -2.66
C ASN A 39 2.42 -2.98 -2.79
N GLU A 40 2.71 -2.55 -4.02
CA GLU A 40 3.37 -1.27 -4.29
C GLU A 40 2.47 -0.11 -3.90
N VAL A 41 1.18 -0.19 -4.24
CA VAL A 41 0.18 0.83 -3.87
C VAL A 41 0.01 0.92 -2.35
N THR A 42 -0.01 -0.21 -1.65
CA THR A 42 -0.15 -0.22 -0.18
C THR A 42 1.08 0.37 0.49
N THR A 43 2.27 0.09 -0.03
CA THR A 43 3.54 0.69 0.44
C THR A 43 3.53 2.20 0.24
N ALA A 44 3.15 2.68 -0.95
CA ALA A 44 3.05 4.10 -1.23
C ALA A 44 2.01 4.80 -0.33
N LYS A 45 0.84 4.18 -0.15
CA LYS A 45 -0.22 4.67 0.73
C LYS A 45 0.21 4.75 2.19
N PHE A 46 1.04 3.82 2.67
CA PHE A 46 1.59 3.88 4.02
C PHE A 46 2.39 5.17 4.21
N TYR A 47 3.39 5.41 3.36
CA TYR A 47 4.23 6.63 3.45
C TYR A 47 3.41 7.90 3.30
N GLU A 48 2.46 7.92 2.36
CA GLU A 48 1.57 9.06 2.14
C GLU A 48 0.68 9.33 3.36
N SER A 49 0.10 8.28 3.96
CA SER A 49 -0.77 8.42 5.14
C SER A 49 0.01 8.90 6.35
N LEU A 50 1.21 8.33 6.58
CA LEU A 50 2.10 8.76 7.65
C LEU A 50 2.51 10.22 7.46
N SER A 51 2.97 10.61 6.26
CA SER A 51 3.33 11.99 5.95
C SER A 51 2.16 12.95 6.18
N ASN A 52 0.96 12.57 5.76
CA ASN A 52 -0.24 13.40 5.94
C ASN A 52 -0.64 13.54 7.41
N ASP A 53 -0.52 12.50 8.21
CA ASP A 53 -0.83 12.58 9.64
C ASP A 53 0.25 13.34 10.42
N VAL A 54 1.53 13.13 10.09
CA VAL A 54 2.64 13.94 10.63
C VAL A 54 2.41 15.42 10.31
N GLN A 55 2.07 15.76 9.07
CA GLN A 55 1.76 17.15 8.70
C GLN A 55 0.60 17.73 9.51
N LYS A 56 -0.46 16.94 9.75
CA LYS A 56 -1.62 17.40 10.54
C LYS A 56 -1.26 17.65 12.01
N VAL A 57 -0.48 16.75 12.62
CA VAL A 57 0.00 16.91 14.00
C VAL A 57 0.98 18.08 14.07
N TRP A 58 1.85 18.23 13.07
CA TRP A 58 2.82 19.32 12.98
C TRP A 58 2.19 20.71 12.90
N VAL A 59 1.10 20.89 12.15
CA VAL A 59 0.38 22.18 12.06
C VAL A 59 -0.35 22.52 13.37
N SER A 60 -0.55 21.56 14.26
CA SER A 60 -1.22 21.77 15.55
C SER A 60 -0.25 22.32 16.60
N ASP A 61 -0.71 23.17 17.52
CA ASP A 61 0.16 23.72 18.58
C ASP A 61 0.49 22.68 19.66
N ASP A 62 -0.48 21.83 19.99
CA ASP A 62 -0.33 20.68 20.88
C ASP A 62 -1.28 19.58 20.39
N ALA A 63 -0.76 18.38 20.16
CA ALA A 63 -1.55 17.26 19.67
C ALA A 63 -0.87 15.92 20.01
N SER A 64 -1.68 14.97 20.48
CA SER A 64 -1.32 13.55 20.56
C SER A 64 -2.38 12.75 19.82
N LYS A 65 -1.95 11.96 18.83
CA LYS A 65 -2.85 11.21 17.95
C LYS A 65 -2.35 9.78 17.77
N GLN A 66 -3.15 8.82 18.23
CA GLN A 66 -2.97 7.42 17.89
C GLN A 66 -3.47 7.15 16.48
N VAL A 67 -2.62 6.54 15.66
CA VAL A 67 -2.88 6.21 14.25
C VAL A 67 -2.56 4.74 14.00
N GLU A 68 -3.37 4.12 13.15
CA GLU A 68 -3.18 2.73 12.75
C GLU A 68 -3.02 2.68 11.23
N TYR A 69 -1.88 2.16 10.77
CA TYR A 69 -1.60 2.04 9.34
C TYR A 69 -1.64 0.59 8.89
N HIS A 70 -2.17 0.37 7.68
CA HIS A 70 -2.10 -0.93 7.02
C HIS A 70 -0.74 -1.07 6.34
N VAL A 71 -0.11 -2.21 6.56
CA VAL A 71 1.23 -2.52 6.07
C VAL A 71 1.12 -3.72 5.12
N PRO A 72 1.85 -3.73 3.98
CA PRO A 72 1.82 -4.86 3.06
C PRO A 72 2.20 -6.18 3.73
N SER A 73 1.60 -7.30 3.29
CA SER A 73 1.67 -8.64 3.90
C SER A 73 3.05 -9.32 3.91
N LYS A 74 4.11 -8.59 3.54
CA LYS A 74 5.51 -9.06 3.53
C LYS A 74 6.43 -8.25 4.45
N ILE A 75 5.93 -7.21 5.10
CA ILE A 75 6.73 -6.35 5.98
C ILE A 75 6.56 -6.80 7.42
N ASN A 76 7.67 -6.95 8.14
CA ASN A 76 7.66 -7.39 9.53
C ASN A 76 7.86 -6.22 10.50
N GLN A 77 8.56 -5.17 10.06
CA GLN A 77 8.93 -4.04 10.91
C GLN A 77 8.96 -2.75 10.09
N ILE A 78 8.66 -1.64 10.78
CA ILE A 78 8.81 -0.27 10.25
C ILE A 78 9.88 0.40 11.07
N CYS A 79 10.92 0.89 10.41
CA CYS A 79 12.06 1.47 11.06
C CYS A 79 12.13 2.97 10.78
N PHE A 80 12.57 3.69 11.81
CA PHE A 80 12.80 5.12 11.81
C PHE A 80 14.29 5.35 12.07
N ASP A 81 14.92 6.18 11.25
CA ASP A 81 16.34 6.50 11.33
C ASP A 81 16.55 8.00 11.10
N SER A 82 17.54 8.60 11.74
CA SER A 82 17.84 10.03 11.63
C SER A 82 18.54 10.43 10.32
N ASP A 83 18.44 9.60 9.27
CA ASP A 83 19.08 9.87 7.98
C ASP A 83 18.41 11.07 7.28
N SER A 84 19.25 11.92 6.68
CA SER A 84 18.82 13.11 5.93
C SER A 84 18.17 12.77 4.58
N GLU A 85 18.35 11.56 4.05
CA GLU A 85 17.79 11.13 2.76
C GLU A 85 16.55 10.23 2.92
N GLU A 86 16.54 9.35 3.93
CA GLU A 86 15.44 8.40 4.18
C GLU A 86 15.27 8.15 5.68
N ASN A 87 14.30 8.82 6.30
CA ASN A 87 14.09 8.69 7.75
C ASN A 87 13.07 7.60 8.15
N VAL A 88 12.35 7.01 7.18
CA VAL A 88 11.43 5.89 7.39
C VAL A 88 11.64 4.82 6.34
N TYR A 89 11.81 3.56 6.75
CA TYR A 89 11.92 2.43 5.82
C TYR A 89 11.19 1.18 6.33
N LEU A 90 10.72 0.38 5.38
CA LEU A 90 10.01 -0.86 5.65
C LEU A 90 10.97 -2.05 5.56
N ARG A 91 11.04 -2.84 6.63
CA ARG A 91 11.91 -4.03 6.67
C ARG A 91 11.11 -5.28 6.33
N SER A 92 11.48 -5.88 5.20
CA SER A 92 11.12 -7.24 4.81
C SER A 92 12.41 -8.08 4.74
N GLY A 93 12.31 -9.37 4.43
CA GLY A 93 13.49 -10.24 4.22
C GLY A 93 14.52 -9.66 3.23
N ASN A 94 14.09 -8.73 2.36
CA ASN A 94 14.95 -7.81 1.62
C ASN A 94 14.68 -6.35 2.04
N PRO A 95 15.72 -5.49 2.11
CA PRO A 95 15.53 -4.06 2.36
C PRO A 95 14.76 -3.42 1.21
N LEU A 96 13.70 -2.67 1.54
CA LEU A 96 12.96 -1.84 0.60
C LEU A 96 13.48 -0.40 0.70
N PRO A 97 13.39 0.39 -0.39
CA PRO A 97 13.74 1.80 -0.33
C PRO A 97 12.85 2.52 0.70
N GLY A 98 13.50 3.35 1.51
CA GLY A 98 12.83 4.22 2.45
C GLY A 98 12.21 5.44 1.77
N ARG A 99 11.62 6.29 2.59
CA ARG A 99 11.23 7.65 2.21
C ARG A 99 11.52 8.60 3.34
N TYR A 100 11.86 9.83 2.95
CA TYR A 100 11.90 10.94 3.86
C TYR A 100 10.49 11.46 4.15
N ILE A 101 10.20 11.65 5.43
CA ILE A 101 8.98 12.25 5.97
C ILE A 101 9.39 13.56 6.65
N GLU A 102 8.91 14.68 6.12
CA GLU A 102 9.20 16.01 6.68
C GLU A 102 8.59 16.17 8.09
N HIS A 103 9.21 17.06 8.88
CA HIS A 103 8.74 17.45 10.22
C HIS A 103 8.67 16.33 11.27
N LEU A 104 9.30 15.20 10.99
CA LEU A 104 9.44 14.08 11.91
C LEU A 104 10.77 14.19 12.67
N PHE A 105 10.71 14.09 14.00
CA PHE A 105 11.90 13.97 14.84
C PHE A 105 12.04 12.55 15.37
N ILE A 106 13.24 12.00 15.26
CA ILE A 106 13.58 10.63 15.62
C ILE A 106 14.63 10.72 16.71
N GLU A 107 14.22 10.47 17.95
CA GLU A 107 15.12 10.51 19.13
C GLU A 107 16.19 9.42 19.07
N SER A 108 15.82 8.24 18.60
CA SER A 108 16.72 7.12 18.43
C SER A 108 16.24 6.19 17.33
N ASN A 109 17.19 5.58 16.63
CA ASN A 109 16.88 4.60 15.58
C ASN A 109 16.11 3.45 16.20
N GLY A 110 14.92 3.19 15.69
CA GLY A 110 13.97 2.26 16.29
C GLY A 110 13.11 1.60 15.23
N CYS A 111 12.72 0.34 15.49
CA CYS A 111 11.84 -0.41 14.61
C CYS A 111 10.62 -0.90 15.37
N PHE A 112 9.44 -0.63 14.84
CA PHE A 112 8.16 -1.05 15.40
C PHE A 112 7.67 -2.32 14.70
N PRO A 113 7.24 -3.36 15.44
CA PRO A 113 6.76 -4.60 14.87
C PRO A 113 5.38 -4.42 14.22
N VAL A 114 5.19 -5.01 13.05
CA VAL A 114 3.89 -5.10 12.40
C VAL A 114 3.11 -6.27 13.02
N LYS A 115 1.92 -6.00 13.56
CA LYS A 115 1.00 -7.01 14.12
C LYS A 115 -0.25 -7.08 13.26
N ASP A 116 -0.62 -8.27 12.81
CA ASP A 116 -1.81 -8.51 11.98
C ASP A 116 -1.88 -7.64 10.71
N GLY A 117 -0.73 -7.37 10.09
CA GLY A 117 -0.64 -6.52 8.90
C GLY A 117 -0.86 -5.04 9.18
N LYS A 118 -0.76 -4.62 10.44
CA LYS A 118 -0.93 -3.24 10.87
C LYS A 118 0.18 -2.79 11.81
N VAL A 119 0.42 -1.48 11.84
CA VAL A 119 1.26 -0.84 12.83
C VAL A 119 0.42 0.19 13.57
N LYS A 120 0.59 0.29 14.88
CA LYS A 120 0.03 1.37 15.68
C LYS A 120 1.17 2.29 16.04
N LEU A 121 0.96 3.58 15.85
CA LEU A 121 1.92 4.62 16.19
C LEU A 121 1.17 5.73 16.91
N THR A 122 1.83 6.35 17.87
CA THR A 122 1.38 7.58 18.49
C THR A 122 2.23 8.72 17.95
N LEU A 123 1.56 9.70 17.35
CA LEU A 123 2.19 10.91 16.83
C LEU A 123 1.92 12.05 17.81
N GLU A 124 2.99 12.63 18.35
CA GLU A 124 2.89 13.66 19.39
C GLU A 124 3.67 14.91 19.02
N LYS A 125 3.08 16.07 19.30
CA LYS A 125 3.75 17.36 19.29
C LYS A 125 3.31 18.14 20.52
N THR A 126 4.29 18.58 21.30
CA THR A 126 4.07 19.41 22.49
C THR A 126 4.20 20.88 22.13
N TYR A 127 3.49 21.74 22.85
CA TYR A 127 3.59 23.19 22.69
C TYR A 127 5.05 23.69 22.74
N GLY A 128 5.45 24.42 21.69
CA GLY A 128 6.80 24.99 21.54
C GLY A 128 7.78 24.10 20.77
N GLU A 129 7.43 22.84 20.48
CA GLU A 129 8.23 21.96 19.64
C GLU A 129 7.99 22.23 18.15
N ASN A 130 9.05 22.07 17.34
CA ASN A 130 8.98 22.27 15.88
C ASN A 130 8.78 20.97 15.09
N PHE A 131 8.83 19.82 15.77
CA PHE A 131 8.79 18.50 15.14
C PHE A 131 7.77 17.59 15.83
N VAL A 132 7.36 16.55 15.10
CA VAL A 132 6.48 15.47 15.59
C VAL A 132 7.34 14.29 16.04
N THR A 133 7.05 13.76 17.21
CA THR A 133 7.70 12.55 17.75
C THR A 133 6.83 11.33 17.51
N VAL A 134 7.45 10.18 17.28
CA VAL A 134 6.79 8.88 17.06
C VAL A 134 7.08 7.93 18.22
N SER A 135 6.03 7.30 18.75
CA SER A 135 6.09 6.25 19.77
C SER A 135 5.12 5.08 19.46
N ASP A 136 5.28 3.93 20.12
CA ASP A 136 4.35 2.76 20.06
C ASP A 136 3.29 2.87 21.16
#